data_AF-A0A830B2V6-F1
#
_entry.id   AF-A0A830B2V6-F1
#
_cell.length_a   1.000
_cell.length_b   1.000
_cell.length_c   1.000
_cell.angle_alpha   90.00
_cell.angle_beta   90.00
_cell.angle_gamma   90.00
#
_symmetry.space_group_name_H-M   'P 1'
#
loop_
_entity.id
_entity.type
_entity.pdbx_description
1 polymer ?
#
loop_
_entity_poly.entity_id
_entity_poly.type
_entity_poly.pdbx_seq_one_letter_code
_entity_poly.pdbx_strand_id
1 'polypeptide(L)' 'SRSDLEHFAAVHKLFGASNVSKLLLHIPPSKGLDAVVTICYEAQERLRDPIYGCVAHIFALQQQVFN' A
#
# COMPACT_ATOMS: atom_id res chain seq x y z
N SER A 1 -4.68 -4.75 -17.19
CA SER A 1 -3.38 -4.85 -17.91
C SER A 1 -2.37 -5.59 -17.02
N ARG A 2 -1.12 -5.83 -17.45
CA ARG A 2 -0.10 -6.53 -16.65
C ARG A 2 0.13 -5.89 -15.27
N SER A 3 0.04 -4.56 -15.18
CA SER A 3 0.20 -3.81 -13.94
C SER A 3 -0.86 -4.16 -12.88
N ASP A 4 -2.11 -4.43 -13.29
CA ASP A 4 -3.19 -4.75 -12.35
C ASP A 4 -2.96 -6.10 -11.67
N LEU A 5 -2.39 -7.07 -12.39
CA LEU A 5 -1.99 -8.36 -11.80
C LEU A 5 -0.84 -8.18 -10.81
N GLU A 6 0.14 -7.32 -11.11
CA GLU A 6 1.25 -7.04 -10.21
C GLU A 6 0.78 -6.36 -8.92
N HIS A 7 -0.13 -5.38 -9.03
CA HIS A 7 -0.81 -4.77 -7.88
C HIS A 7 -1.56 -5.81 -7.06
N PHE A 8 -2.38 -6.65 -7.70
CA PHE A 8 -3.14 -7.68 -7.02
C PHE A 8 -2.23 -8.68 -6.30
N ALA A 9 -1.16 -9.14 -6.95
CA ALA A 9 -0.21 -10.08 -6.35
C ALA A 9 0.52 -9.46 -5.14
N ALA A 10 0.93 -8.20 -5.24
CA ALA A 10 1.57 -7.48 -4.14
C ALA A 10 0.62 -7.34 -2.94
N VAL A 11 -0.60 -6.87 -3.19
CA VAL A 11 -1.63 -6.68 -2.16
C VAL A 11 -2.01 -8.00 -1.51
N HIS A 12 -2.18 -9.06 -2.31
CA HIS A 12 -2.47 -10.39 -1.81
C HIS A 12 -1.32 -10.94 -0.94
N LYS A 13 -0.06 -10.73 -1.34
CA LYS A 13 1.10 -11.20 -0.59
C LYS A 13 1.29 -10.46 0.73
N LEU A 14 1.07 -9.15 0.77
CA LEU A 14 1.26 -8.34 1.98
C LEU A 14 0.07 -8.44 2.94
N PHE A 15 -1.13 -8.20 2.43
CA PHE A 15 -2.32 -8.07 3.26
C PHE A 15 -3.17 -9.34 3.26
N GLY A 16 -3.21 -10.05 2.14
CA GLY A 16 -4.15 -11.15 1.92
C GLY A 16 -5.55 -10.66 1.55
N ALA A 17 -6.23 -11.39 0.65
CA ALA A 17 -7.54 -10.98 0.12
C ALA A 17 -8.59 -10.74 1.23
N SER A 18 -8.65 -11.61 2.24
CA SER A 18 -9.63 -11.50 3.32
C SER A 18 -9.43 -10.24 4.17
N ASN A 19 -8.19 -9.82 4.42
CA ASN A 19 -7.93 -8.62 5.21
C ASN A 19 -8.24 -7.36 4.41
N VAL A 20 -7.94 -7.35 3.10
CA VAL A 20 -8.32 -6.25 2.21
C VAL A 20 -9.84 -6.11 2.13
N SER A 21 -10.57 -7.21 1.93
CA SER A 21 -12.03 -7.18 1.91
C SER A 21 -12.61 -6.64 3.22
N LYS A 22 -12.08 -7.09 4.37
CA LYS A 22 -12.50 -6.57 5.68
C LYS A 22 -12.17 -5.08 5.81
N LEU A 23 -10.99 -4.64 5.39
CA LEU A 23 -10.59 -3.23 5.46
C LEU A 23 -11.53 -2.35 4.63
N LEU A 24 -11.80 -2.73 3.38
CA LEU A 24 -12.67 -1.97 2.48
C LEU A 24 -14.12 -1.91 2.97
N LEU A 25 -14.63 -2.93 3.67
CA LEU A 25 -15.96 -2.89 4.28
C LEU A 25 -16.11 -1.81 5.35
N HIS A 26 -15.01 -1.40 6.01
CA HIS A 26 -15.04 -0.35 7.03
C HIS A 26 -14.76 1.05 6.47
N ILE A 27 -14.47 1.16 5.16
CA ILE A 27 -14.18 2.43 4.51
C ILE A 27 -15.45 2.95 3.83
N PRO A 28 -15.81 4.24 4.00
CA PRO A 28 -16.92 4.83 3.28
C PRO A 28 -16.77 4.64 1.76
N PRO A 29 -17.83 4.28 1.01
CA PRO A 29 -17.72 4.01 -0.42
C PRO A 29 -17.08 5.15 -1.23
N SER A 30 -17.29 6.40 -0.81
CA SER A 30 -16.70 7.58 -1.44
C SER A 30 -15.17 7.63 -1.36
N LYS A 31 -14.55 6.86 -0.46
CA LYS A 31 -13.09 6.75 -0.26
C LYS A 31 -12.54 5.41 -0.73
N GLY A 32 -13.38 4.54 -1.32
CA GLY A 32 -12.98 3.19 -1.71
C GLY A 32 -11.84 3.18 -2.73
N LEU A 33 -11.90 4.07 -3.73
CA LEU A 33 -10.86 4.18 -4.74
C LEU A 33 -9.53 4.62 -4.12
N ASP A 34 -9.53 5.67 -3.30
CA ASP A 34 -8.32 6.18 -2.63
C ASP A 34 -7.70 5.14 -1.70
N ALA A 35 -8.55 4.36 -1.02
CA ALA A 35 -8.09 3.26 -0.19
C ALA A 35 -7.40 2.17 -1.01
N VAL A 36 -8.00 1.75 -2.13
CA VAL A 36 -7.38 0.75 -3.02
C VAL A 36 -6.05 1.25 -3.58
N VAL A 37 -5.96 2.51 -4.02
CA VAL A 37 -4.72 3.10 -4.51
C VAL A 37 -3.64 3.09 -3.42
N THR A 38 -3.99 3.49 -2.20
CA THR A 38 -3.07 3.50 -1.05
C THR A 38 -2.58 2.10 -0.70
N ILE A 39 -3.48 1.12 -0.62
CA ILE A 39 -3.15 -0.28 -0.32
C ILE A 39 -2.21 -0.86 -1.38
N CYS A 40 -2.45 -0.58 -2.66
CA CYS A 40 -1.57 -0.99 -3.75
C CYS A 40 -0.16 -0.40 -3.62
N TYR A 41 -0.07 0.92 -3.34
CA TYR A 41 1.19 1.60 -3.12
C TYR A 41 1.95 1.01 -1.93
N GLU A 42 1.31 0.85 -0.77
CA GLU A 42 1.94 0.27 0.42
C GLU A 42 2.45 -1.15 0.17
N ALA A 43 1.67 -1.97 -0.54
CA ALA A 43 2.06 -3.33 -0.90
C ALA A 43 3.30 -3.36 -1.80
N GLN A 44 3.36 -2.50 -2.81
CA GLN A 44 4.51 -2.42 -3.70
C GLN A 44 5.76 -1.93 -2.99
N GLU A 45 5.64 -0.88 -2.18
CA GLU A 45 6.78 -0.36 -1.43
C GLU A 45 7.32 -1.40 -0.44
N ARG A 46 6.46 -2.18 0.22
CA ARG A 46 6.91 -3.30 1.07
C ARG A 46 7.57 -4.43 0.29
N LEU A 47 7.18 -4.67 -0.96
CA LEU A 47 7.89 -5.64 -1.81
C LEU A 47 9.29 -5.15 -2.18
N ARG A 48 9.43 -3.84 -2.44
CA ARG A 48 10.72 -3.21 -2.77
C ARG A 48 11.63 -3.10 -1.56
N ASP A 49 11.09 -2.70 -0.41
CA ASP A 49 11.76 -2.63 0.88
C ASP A 49 11.02 -3.53 1.90
N PRO A 50 11.45 -4.79 2.05
CA PRO A 50 10.86 -5.74 2.98
C PRO A 50 11.06 -5.39 4.46
N ILE A 51 11.83 -4.37 4.80
CA ILE A 51 12.06 -3.94 6.18
C ILE A 51 11.18 -2.74 6.50
N TYR A 52 11.29 -1.65 5.73
CA TYR A 52 10.64 -0.38 6.04
C TYR A 52 9.45 -0.05 5.12
N GLY A 53 9.36 -0.64 3.93
CA GLY A 53 8.32 -0.33 2.95
C GLY A 53 8.19 1.17 2.70
N CYS A 54 6.95 1.68 2.65
CA CYS A 54 6.69 3.10 2.44
C CYS A 54 7.18 4.01 3.57
N VAL A 55 7.53 3.47 4.74
CA VAL A 55 8.08 4.25 5.86
C VAL A 55 9.47 4.79 5.53
N ALA A 56 10.24 4.11 4.67
CA ALA A 56 11.53 4.62 4.18
C ALA A 56 11.38 6.00 3.53
N HIS A 57 10.29 6.24 2.79
CA HIS A 57 10.01 7.53 2.18
C HIS A 57 9.71 8.60 3.21
N ILE A 58 8.99 8.26 4.29
CA ILE A 58 8.73 9.19 5.40
C ILE A 58 10.06 9.60 6.06
N PHE A 59 10.93 8.65 6.36
CA PHE A 59 12.24 8.94 6.95
C PHE A 59 13.10 9.82 6.04
N ALA A 60 13.13 9.54 4.73
CA ALA A 60 13.86 10.36 3.77
C ALA A 60 13.35 11.81 3.73
N LEU A 61 12.02 12.00 3.72
CA LEU A 61 11.41 13.33 3.76
C LEU A 61 11.68 14.05 5.07
N GLN A 62 11.64 13.34 6.20
CA GLN A 62 11.98 13.92 7.50
C GLN A 62 13.44 14.38 7.52
N GLN A 63 14.38 13.57 7.04
CA GLN A 63 15.78 13.98 6.94
C GLN A 63 15.98 15.23 6.07
N GLN A 64 15.19 15.43 5.02
CA GLN A 64 15.29 16.64 4.18
C GLN A 64 14.80 17.92 4.87
N VAL A 65 13.88 17.80 5.84
CA VAL A 65 13.32 18.95 6.57
C VAL A 65 14.16 19.28 7.81
N PHE A 66 14.72 18.25 8.45
CA PHE A 66 15.48 18.38 9.71
C PHE A 66 17.01 18.45 9.53
N ASN A 67 17.53 18.15 8.33
CA ASN A 67 18.91 18.46 7.94
C ASN A 67 18.97 19.82 7.24
#